data_AF-A0A6N7YR27-F1
#
_entry.id   AF-A0A6N7YR27-F1
#
_cell.length_a   1.000
_cell.length_b   1.000
_cell.length_c   1.000
_cell.angle_alpha   90.00
_cell.angle_beta   90.00
_cell.angle_gamma   90.00
#
_symmetry.space_group_name_H-M   'P 1'
#
loop_
_entity.id
_entity.type
_entity.pdbx_description
1 polymer ?
#
loop_
_entity_poly.entity_id
_entity_poly.type
_entity_poly.pdbx_seq_one_letter_code
_entity_poly.pdbx_strand_id
1 'polypeptide(L)'
;MRVARLTMIAATAALLGGCGAVANEDQNSDISTSTTRTTATTPRTTTTPDATTRTRADSANDQGGQKVLGGPGSPSVTGPSGTPTPVPSTEQGLPAGGVAAAGTATTATGSALSRRPFAANSPWNTIVENSPIDRRSRQWIDGAQQRIGVVEQAGQPPRRERRRINAGLYINTRRWTVPVVDEEGAVPTRVVCRQLPPYCGDGARVNQLLIPADTSPLPQYDGWFTVINRSEGVAYDLWRARRGRSGNVISYQFMRRWDLNGPGFQEPNTASARGSGLPLFAGLVDPAEIQAGRIEHALAISLPGPAQRNYVQPASANDGIGLLTSIPEGARIKLRSSVTLASLNGRVDARCDDPDFGITRSDDGTLDRSVRRSACTPYRFPGRTNRKAADALITALKRYGAIVVDRSRVPTLYAKQNYDWTQPLRDPQGRLLDGNGRVLTRSQLNAAGDVSTPLLRGNEIEGLKVSDFEVVQVRGPILKFPALNSVTAQGQTRTPNAQTSTPGVP
;
A
#
# COMPACT_ATOMS: atom_id res chain seq x y z
N MET A 1 -48.44 24.74 35.89
CA MET A 1 -49.20 24.21 34.74
C MET A 1 -48.78 24.96 33.48
N ARG A 2 -48.61 24.22 32.37
CA ARG A 2 -48.32 24.66 30.99
C ARG A 2 -46.88 25.13 30.71
N VAL A 3 -46.05 24.17 30.29
CA VAL A 3 -44.89 24.42 29.40
C VAL A 3 -45.36 24.11 27.98
N ALA A 4 -45.31 25.11 27.10
CA ALA A 4 -45.60 24.98 25.69
C ALA A 4 -44.32 24.68 24.91
N ARG A 5 -44.45 23.76 23.94
CA ARG A 5 -43.43 23.34 22.98
C ARG A 5 -42.99 24.50 22.09
N LEU A 6 -41.69 24.57 21.79
CA LEU A 6 -41.20 25.16 20.54
C LEU A 6 -40.20 24.20 19.89
N THR A 7 -40.55 23.76 18.70
CA THR A 7 -39.71 23.01 17.77
C THR A 7 -38.72 24.00 17.12
N MET A 8 -37.42 23.70 17.13
CA MET A 8 -36.46 24.36 16.23
C MET A 8 -35.48 23.37 15.63
N ILE A 9 -35.22 23.63 14.35
CA ILE A 9 -34.52 22.86 13.34
C ILE A 9 -33.03 22.73 13.68
N ALA A 10 -32.51 21.50 13.68
CA ALA A 10 -31.09 21.23 13.81
C ALA A 10 -30.41 21.35 12.43
N ALA A 11 -29.64 22.42 12.23
CA ALA A 11 -28.71 22.56 11.12
C ALA A 11 -27.50 23.38 11.57
N THR A 12 -26.52 22.75 12.24
CA THR A 12 -25.11 23.19 12.22
C THR A 12 -24.20 22.16 12.91
N ALA A 13 -23.42 21.42 12.12
CA ALA A 13 -22.16 20.80 12.55
C ALA A 13 -21.33 20.42 11.31
N ALA A 14 -20.67 21.40 10.71
CA ALA A 14 -19.55 21.17 9.81
C ALA A 14 -18.50 22.22 10.18
N LEU A 15 -17.38 21.78 10.78
CA LEU A 15 -16.05 22.42 10.84
C LEU A 15 -15.34 21.91 12.09
N LEU A 16 -14.61 20.81 11.93
CA LEU A 16 -13.39 20.45 12.66
C LEU A 16 -12.78 19.25 11.91
N GLY A 17 -11.89 19.57 10.96
CA GLY A 17 -11.18 18.60 10.15
C GLY A 17 -10.16 17.83 10.98
N GLY A 18 -10.57 16.64 11.43
CA GLY A 18 -9.65 15.60 11.87
C GLY A 18 -9.26 14.72 10.69
N CYS A 19 -7.96 14.56 10.44
CA CYS A 19 -7.43 13.51 9.57
C CYS A 19 -7.84 12.14 10.13
N GLY A 20 -8.88 11.57 9.55
CA GLY A 20 -9.32 10.20 9.78
C GLY A 20 -10.07 9.76 8.54
N ALA A 21 -9.40 9.04 7.66
CA ALA A 21 -10.03 8.43 6.50
C ALA A 21 -10.98 7.33 6.97
N VAL A 22 -12.29 7.60 6.99
CA VAL A 22 -13.31 6.54 7.01
C VAL A 22 -13.41 6.03 5.58
N ALA A 23 -12.66 4.97 5.27
CA ALA A 23 -12.85 4.21 4.05
C ALA A 23 -13.90 3.12 4.31
N ASN A 24 -14.97 3.09 3.54
CA ASN A 24 -15.90 1.97 3.48
C ASN A 24 -15.14 0.75 2.93
N GLU A 25 -14.78 -0.20 3.80
CA GLU A 25 -13.92 -1.37 3.53
C GLU A 25 -14.73 -2.68 3.26
N ASP A 26 -15.92 -2.58 2.66
CA ASP A 26 -16.85 -3.71 2.55
C ASP A 26 -16.79 -4.57 1.27
N GLN A 27 -15.78 -4.42 0.39
CA GLN A 27 -15.77 -5.10 -0.93
C GLN A 27 -14.48 -5.87 -1.24
N ASN A 28 -14.05 -6.75 -0.33
CA ASN A 28 -12.85 -7.60 -0.53
C ASN A 28 -13.14 -9.11 -0.68
N SER A 29 -14.32 -9.50 -1.21
CA SER A 29 -14.66 -10.92 -1.42
C SER A 29 -14.54 -11.44 -2.86
N ASP A 30 -14.24 -10.60 -3.86
CA ASP A 30 -14.10 -11.08 -5.24
C ASP A 30 -12.65 -11.48 -5.59
N ILE A 31 -12.20 -12.57 -4.97
CA ILE A 31 -11.14 -13.42 -5.51
C ILE A 31 -11.81 -14.75 -5.88
N SER A 32 -12.19 -14.85 -7.14
CA SER A 32 -12.85 -15.95 -7.85
C SER A 32 -12.69 -17.36 -7.24
N THR A 33 -13.73 -17.85 -6.57
CA THR A 33 -14.05 -19.28 -6.44
C THR A 33 -14.93 -19.71 -7.60
N SER A 34 -14.34 -20.24 -8.67
CA SER A 34 -15.11 -20.89 -9.75
C SER A 34 -14.63 -22.33 -9.90
N THR A 35 -15.29 -23.26 -9.21
CA THR A 35 -15.40 -24.66 -9.65
C THR A 35 -16.59 -25.35 -8.96
N THR A 36 -17.77 -25.38 -9.58
CA THR A 36 -18.60 -26.60 -9.61
C THR A 36 -19.60 -26.53 -10.76
N ARG A 37 -19.50 -27.51 -11.66
CA ARG A 37 -20.42 -27.78 -12.76
C ARG A 37 -21.46 -28.74 -12.23
N THR A 38 -22.74 -28.37 -12.24
CA THR A 38 -23.84 -29.32 -12.03
C THR A 38 -24.90 -29.08 -13.11
N THR A 39 -25.04 -30.08 -13.96
CA THR A 39 -26.14 -30.31 -14.90
C THR A 39 -27.46 -30.48 -14.17
N ALA A 40 -28.55 -29.84 -14.65
CA ALA A 40 -29.84 -30.47 -14.96
C ALA A 40 -30.99 -29.45 -15.17
N THR A 41 -31.58 -29.56 -16.36
CA THR A 41 -33.04 -29.50 -16.68
C THR A 41 -33.77 -28.16 -16.72
N THR A 42 -34.11 -27.78 -17.96
CA THR A 42 -35.10 -26.77 -18.39
C THR A 42 -36.52 -27.07 -17.86
N PRO A 43 -37.39 -26.06 -17.72
CA PRO A 43 -38.47 -25.99 -18.70
C PRO A 43 -38.68 -24.59 -19.30
N ARG A 44 -39.22 -24.68 -20.51
CA ARG A 44 -39.46 -23.70 -21.54
C ARG A 44 -40.66 -22.81 -21.18
N THR A 45 -40.52 -21.49 -21.34
CA THR A 45 -41.65 -20.64 -21.75
C THR A 45 -41.16 -19.51 -22.66
N THR A 46 -41.79 -19.48 -23.81
CA THR A 46 -41.69 -18.58 -24.96
C THR A 46 -42.19 -17.17 -24.65
N THR A 47 -41.49 -16.15 -25.14
CA THR A 47 -42.02 -15.08 -26.02
C THR A 47 -40.88 -14.31 -26.68
N THR A 48 -41.01 -14.09 -27.99
CA THR A 48 -40.07 -13.45 -28.92
C THR A 48 -40.42 -11.94 -29.08
N PRO A 49 -39.72 -11.15 -29.92
CA PRO A 49 -38.98 -9.96 -29.47
C PRO A 49 -39.58 -8.66 -30.01
N ASP A 50 -39.01 -7.51 -29.61
CA ASP A 50 -39.04 -6.38 -30.52
C ASP A 50 -37.72 -5.61 -30.53
N ALA A 51 -37.31 -5.29 -31.75
CA ALA A 51 -36.07 -4.64 -32.11
C ALA A 51 -36.31 -3.14 -32.26
N THR A 52 -35.31 -2.31 -31.94
CA THR A 52 -35.00 -1.16 -32.80
C THR A 52 -33.62 -0.58 -32.50
N THR A 53 -32.83 -0.53 -33.56
CA THR A 53 -31.60 0.23 -33.78
C THR A 53 -31.93 1.70 -34.03
N ARG A 54 -31.12 2.66 -33.50
CA ARG A 54 -30.42 3.70 -34.29
C ARG A 54 -29.70 4.80 -33.47
N THR A 55 -28.39 4.92 -33.76
CA THR A 55 -27.57 6.12 -34.09
C THR A 55 -27.63 7.45 -33.31
N ARG A 56 -26.42 7.87 -32.86
CA ARG A 56 -25.74 9.19 -32.95
C ARG A 56 -26.55 10.43 -33.37
N ALA A 57 -26.39 11.54 -32.65
CA ALA A 57 -25.63 12.74 -33.08
C ALA A 57 -25.74 13.90 -32.05
N ASP A 58 -24.79 14.83 -32.19
CA ASP A 58 -24.35 15.93 -31.34
C ASP A 58 -25.28 17.17 -31.23
N SER A 59 -24.79 18.13 -30.41
CA SER A 59 -25.03 19.60 -30.32
C SER A 59 -25.65 20.02 -28.98
N ALA A 60 -25.01 20.78 -28.07
CA ALA A 60 -24.32 22.08 -28.11
C ALA A 60 -25.27 23.31 -28.08
N ASN A 61 -25.32 23.98 -26.91
CA ASN A 61 -25.43 25.43 -26.60
C ASN A 61 -25.89 25.55 -25.13
N ASP A 62 -25.55 26.54 -24.29
CA ASP A 62 -25.26 27.98 -24.49
C ASP A 62 -24.54 28.49 -23.22
N GLN A 63 -23.35 29.10 -23.30
CA GLN A 63 -23.05 30.55 -23.20
C GLN A 63 -23.65 31.34 -22.01
N GLY A 64 -22.75 32.02 -21.30
CA GLY A 64 -23.03 33.08 -20.33
C GLY A 64 -21.71 33.71 -19.87
N GLY A 65 -21.27 34.78 -20.55
CA GLY A 65 -19.98 35.44 -20.36
C GLY A 65 -19.99 36.75 -19.55
N GLN A 66 -18.83 37.43 -19.61
CA GLN A 66 -18.42 38.74 -19.06
C GLN A 66 -17.79 38.72 -17.65
N LYS A 67 -16.71 39.45 -17.31
CA LYS A 67 -16.08 40.65 -17.92
C LYS A 67 -14.62 40.82 -17.44
N VAL A 68 -13.78 41.43 -18.28
CA VAL A 68 -12.38 41.85 -18.04
C VAL A 68 -12.31 43.33 -17.66
N LEU A 69 -11.47 43.69 -16.68
CA LEU A 69 -10.86 45.00 -16.38
C LEU A 69 -9.54 44.66 -15.66
N GLY A 70 -8.31 45.05 -16.03
CA GLY A 70 -7.76 46.37 -16.35
C GLY A 70 -6.58 46.61 -15.38
N GLY A 71 -5.34 46.75 -15.87
CA GLY A 71 -4.10 46.92 -15.06
C GLY A 71 -3.97 48.29 -14.36
N PRO A 72 -2.82 48.56 -13.69
CA PRO A 72 -1.74 49.26 -14.39
C PRO A 72 -0.29 48.90 -13.96
N GLY A 73 0.68 49.18 -14.87
CA GLY A 73 1.92 49.93 -14.56
C GLY A 73 3.19 49.18 -14.12
N SER A 74 4.17 49.09 -15.03
CA SER A 74 5.60 48.78 -14.76
C SER A 74 6.35 49.94 -14.04
N PRO A 75 7.63 49.78 -13.64
CA PRO A 75 8.73 49.97 -14.61
C PRO A 75 9.91 48.99 -14.49
N SER A 76 10.60 48.86 -15.63
CA SER A 76 11.87 48.17 -15.86
C SER A 76 13.07 48.94 -15.28
N VAL A 77 14.12 48.24 -14.84
CA VAL A 77 15.46 48.80 -14.64
C VAL A 77 16.52 47.83 -15.21
N THR A 78 17.42 48.41 -15.99
CA THR A 78 18.57 47.87 -16.73
C THR A 78 19.75 47.46 -15.84
N GLY A 79 20.62 46.55 -16.34
CA GLY A 79 21.76 45.90 -15.64
C GLY A 79 22.95 46.78 -15.24
N PRO A 80 24.11 46.18 -14.85
CA PRO A 80 24.98 45.56 -15.86
C PRO A 80 25.74 44.28 -15.45
N SER A 81 26.43 43.74 -16.46
CA SER A 81 27.27 42.55 -16.54
C SER A 81 28.46 42.49 -15.58
N GLY A 82 28.84 41.26 -15.18
CA GLY A 82 30.10 40.94 -14.53
C GLY A 82 30.57 39.53 -14.88
N THR A 83 31.68 39.44 -15.62
CA THR A 83 32.40 38.24 -16.08
C THR A 83 33.12 37.53 -14.92
N PRO A 84 33.20 36.19 -14.88
CA PRO A 84 34.02 35.47 -13.90
C PRO A 84 35.43 35.17 -14.43
N THR A 85 36.45 35.50 -13.62
CA THR A 85 37.88 35.17 -13.84
C THR A 85 38.25 33.88 -13.08
N PRO A 86 39.07 32.97 -13.65
CA PRO A 86 39.35 31.64 -13.09
C PRO A 86 40.53 31.62 -12.10
N VAL A 87 40.51 30.67 -11.16
CA VAL A 87 41.61 30.37 -10.22
C VAL A 87 41.77 28.84 -10.11
N PRO A 88 43.00 28.28 -10.01
CA PRO A 88 43.35 27.02 -10.65
C PRO A 88 43.29 25.78 -9.75
N SER A 89 43.32 24.65 -10.46
CA SER A 89 43.36 23.25 -10.04
C SER A 89 44.58 22.87 -9.20
N THR A 90 44.37 21.94 -8.26
CA THR A 90 45.43 21.09 -7.71
C THR A 90 44.96 19.64 -7.73
N GLU A 91 45.73 18.83 -8.45
CA GLU A 91 45.51 17.42 -8.74
C GLU A 91 46.58 16.58 -8.01
N GLN A 92 46.16 15.58 -7.24
CA GLN A 92 46.94 14.42 -6.77
C GLN A 92 45.90 13.33 -6.47
N GLY A 93 45.94 12.07 -6.90
CA GLY A 93 46.86 11.25 -7.67
C GLY A 93 46.44 9.79 -7.39
N LEU A 94 45.96 9.04 -8.38
CA LEU A 94 45.62 7.62 -8.30
C LEU A 94 46.36 6.90 -9.44
N PRO A 95 47.09 5.79 -9.18
CA PRO A 95 47.70 5.02 -10.25
C PRO A 95 46.73 4.01 -10.88
N ALA A 96 47.00 3.76 -12.15
CA ALA A 96 46.23 3.02 -13.12
C ALA A 96 46.46 1.49 -13.07
N GLY A 97 45.53 0.76 -13.71
CA GLY A 97 45.70 -0.59 -14.25
C GLY A 97 44.37 -1.34 -14.23
N GLY A 98 43.80 -1.88 -15.30
CA GLY A 98 44.17 -2.02 -16.70
C GLY A 98 42.95 -2.59 -17.43
N VAL A 99 42.83 -2.27 -18.72
CA VAL A 99 41.75 -2.61 -19.65
C VAL A 99 41.61 -4.11 -19.94
N ALA A 100 40.38 -4.61 -20.06
CA ALA A 100 40.07 -5.73 -20.96
C ALA A 100 38.60 -5.76 -21.44
N ALA A 101 38.47 -5.56 -22.75
CA ALA A 101 37.52 -6.14 -23.71
C ALA A 101 36.00 -5.91 -23.57
N ALA A 102 35.51 -5.08 -24.49
CA ALA A 102 34.11 -4.97 -24.89
C ALA A 102 33.61 -6.26 -25.57
N GLY A 103 32.54 -6.82 -25.03
CA GLY A 103 31.66 -7.77 -25.70
C GLY A 103 30.28 -7.13 -25.84
N THR A 104 29.85 -6.90 -27.07
CA THR A 104 28.51 -6.43 -27.43
C THR A 104 27.45 -7.42 -26.94
N ALA A 105 26.73 -7.05 -25.89
CA ALA A 105 25.53 -7.75 -25.43
C ALA A 105 24.30 -6.90 -25.75
N THR A 106 23.43 -7.46 -26.59
CA THR A 106 22.10 -7.00 -26.96
C THR A 106 21.30 -6.60 -25.71
N THR A 107 20.81 -5.37 -25.68
CA THR A 107 20.09 -4.76 -24.56
C THR A 107 18.74 -5.45 -24.34
N ALA A 108 18.67 -6.27 -23.29
CA ALA A 108 17.39 -6.67 -22.71
C ALA A 108 16.85 -5.51 -21.86
N THR A 109 15.71 -4.95 -22.27
CA THR A 109 14.87 -4.05 -21.47
C THR A 109 14.41 -4.78 -20.21
N GLY A 110 15.13 -4.55 -19.12
CA GLY A 110 14.88 -5.18 -17.83
C GLY A 110 15.76 -4.55 -16.75
N SER A 111 15.61 -3.25 -16.50
CA SER A 111 16.37 -2.56 -15.44
C SER A 111 15.49 -1.61 -14.64
N ALA A 112 14.40 -2.13 -14.09
CA ALA A 112 13.50 -1.32 -13.28
C ALA A 112 13.78 -1.39 -11.77
N LEU A 113 14.78 -2.17 -11.28
CA LEU A 113 15.28 -2.14 -9.89
C LEU A 113 16.75 -2.61 -9.72
N SER A 114 17.65 -2.41 -10.69
CA SER A 114 19.04 -2.93 -10.57
C SER A 114 19.87 -2.37 -9.39
N ARG A 115 19.31 -1.45 -8.59
CA ARG A 115 19.84 -1.09 -7.27
C ARG A 115 18.70 -1.15 -6.25
N ARG A 116 18.84 -2.03 -5.27
CA ARG A 116 18.01 -2.05 -4.05
C ARG A 116 17.97 -0.64 -3.45
N PRO A 117 16.78 -0.05 -3.22
CA PRO A 117 16.70 1.30 -2.69
C PRO A 117 17.23 1.38 -1.25
N PHE A 118 17.68 2.57 -0.87
CA PHE A 118 18.25 2.98 0.42
C PHE A 118 19.67 2.46 0.68
N ALA A 119 20.34 3.08 1.66
CA ALA A 119 21.66 2.65 2.12
C ALA A 119 21.65 1.19 2.61
N ALA A 120 22.81 0.52 2.55
CA ALA A 120 22.94 -0.87 3.01
C ALA A 120 22.58 -1.07 4.50
N ASN A 121 22.77 -0.05 5.33
CA ASN A 121 22.41 -0.04 6.75
C ASN A 121 20.96 0.39 7.03
N SER A 122 20.17 0.71 6.00
CA SER A 122 18.74 1.00 6.14
C SER A 122 18.03 -0.17 6.80
N PRO A 123 16.98 0.04 7.61
CA PRO A 123 16.14 -1.05 8.11
C PRO A 123 15.56 -1.90 6.97
N TRP A 124 15.25 -1.34 5.79
CA TRP A 124 14.86 -2.14 4.62
C TRP A 124 15.97 -3.08 4.16
N ASN A 125 17.22 -2.71 4.47
CA ASN A 125 18.41 -3.31 3.94
C ASN A 125 19.16 -4.30 4.84
N THR A 126 18.74 -4.38 6.11
CA THR A 126 19.41 -5.15 7.15
C THR A 126 18.82 -6.54 7.37
N ILE A 127 19.70 -7.51 7.63
CA ILE A 127 19.36 -8.90 7.97
C ILE A 127 18.96 -8.98 9.45
N VAL A 128 17.89 -9.72 9.76
CA VAL A 128 17.37 -9.90 11.13
C VAL A 128 17.20 -11.37 11.52
N GLU A 129 17.63 -12.30 10.67
CA GLU A 129 17.48 -13.75 10.85
C GLU A 129 17.92 -14.23 12.23
N ASN A 130 19.05 -13.70 12.73
CA ASN A 130 19.63 -14.05 14.03
C ASN A 130 19.40 -12.97 15.10
N SER A 131 18.55 -11.98 14.83
CA SER A 131 18.21 -10.96 15.82
C SER A 131 17.37 -11.54 16.96
N PRO A 132 17.54 -11.03 18.19
CA PRO A 132 16.74 -11.46 19.34
C PRO A 132 15.25 -11.16 19.12
N ILE A 133 14.40 -11.95 19.77
CA ILE A 133 12.94 -11.81 19.75
C ILE A 133 12.48 -10.92 20.90
N ASP A 134 11.50 -10.05 20.66
CA ASP A 134 10.92 -9.25 21.74
C ASP A 134 10.18 -10.15 22.73
N ARG A 135 10.34 -9.90 24.04
CA ARG A 135 9.61 -10.63 25.09
C ARG A 135 8.08 -10.55 24.94
N ARG A 136 7.58 -9.51 24.28
CA ARG A 136 6.15 -9.28 24.00
C ARG A 136 5.68 -9.93 22.70
N SER A 137 6.57 -10.57 21.93
CA SER A 137 6.30 -11.12 20.60
C SER A 137 5.00 -11.94 20.55
N ARG A 138 4.78 -12.86 21.49
CA ARG A 138 3.55 -13.67 21.53
C ARG A 138 2.29 -12.83 21.73
N GLN A 139 2.30 -11.88 22.66
CA GLN A 139 1.16 -10.98 22.92
C GLN A 139 0.87 -10.09 21.71
N TRP A 140 1.93 -9.53 21.12
CA TRP A 140 1.86 -8.66 19.96
C TRP A 140 1.29 -9.39 18.73
N ILE A 141 1.81 -10.59 18.42
CA ILE A 141 1.31 -11.44 17.33
C ILE A 141 -0.16 -11.83 17.53
N ASP A 142 -0.58 -12.07 18.77
CA ASP A 142 -2.00 -12.34 19.07
C ASP A 142 -2.89 -11.11 18.83
N GLY A 143 -2.46 -9.94 19.31
CA GLY A 143 -3.16 -8.67 19.13
C GLY A 143 -3.27 -8.26 17.66
N ALA A 144 -2.23 -8.51 16.86
CA ALA A 144 -2.19 -8.11 15.46
C ALA A 144 -3.18 -8.88 14.58
N GLN A 145 -3.63 -10.06 15.03
CA GLN A 145 -4.67 -10.85 14.38
C GLN A 145 -6.08 -10.38 14.75
N GLN A 146 -6.22 -9.33 15.56
CA GLN A 146 -7.51 -8.89 16.06
C GLN A 146 -7.82 -7.47 15.61
N ARG A 147 -8.96 -7.33 14.96
CA ARG A 147 -9.47 -6.05 14.53
C ARG A 147 -10.54 -5.56 15.49
N ILE A 148 -10.49 -4.28 15.83
CA ILE A 148 -11.55 -3.60 16.56
C ILE A 148 -12.36 -2.81 15.54
N GLY A 149 -13.60 -3.22 15.31
CA GLY A 149 -14.54 -2.55 14.40
C GLY A 149 -15.72 -1.98 15.15
N VAL A 150 -16.39 -0.98 14.56
CA VAL A 150 -17.74 -0.59 14.97
C VAL A 150 -18.72 -1.41 14.15
N VAL A 151 -19.69 -2.01 14.82
CA VAL A 151 -20.77 -2.78 14.20
C VAL A 151 -22.06 -2.04 14.47
N GLU A 152 -22.70 -1.65 13.38
CA GLU A 152 -24.01 -1.02 13.38
C GLU A 152 -25.04 -2.08 12.98
N GLN A 153 -26.03 -2.29 13.84
CA GLN A 153 -27.18 -3.14 13.55
C GLN A 153 -28.42 -2.25 13.60
N ALA A 154 -29.32 -2.39 12.63
CA ALA A 154 -30.52 -1.57 12.55
C ALA A 154 -31.32 -1.67 13.87
N GLY A 155 -31.68 -0.52 14.44
CA GLY A 155 -32.39 -0.44 15.71
C GLY A 155 -31.54 -0.67 16.97
N GLN A 156 -30.22 -0.79 16.86
CA GLN A 156 -29.29 -0.95 17.98
C GLN A 156 -28.23 0.15 17.99
N PRO A 157 -27.74 0.59 19.17
CA PRO A 157 -26.61 1.51 19.24
C PRO A 157 -25.35 0.85 18.64
N PRO A 158 -24.46 1.63 18.00
CA PRO A 158 -23.20 1.12 17.48
C PRO A 158 -22.38 0.49 18.61
N ARG A 159 -21.91 -0.73 18.40
CA ARG A 159 -21.06 -1.44 19.36
C ARG A 159 -19.67 -1.69 18.80
N ARG A 160 -18.66 -1.63 19.66
CA ARG A 160 -17.31 -2.07 19.28
C ARG A 160 -17.23 -3.59 19.38
N GLU A 161 -16.85 -4.23 18.30
CA GLU A 161 -16.65 -5.67 18.24
C GLU A 161 -15.18 -5.98 17.95
N ARG A 162 -14.63 -6.94 18.70
CA ARG A 162 -13.30 -7.48 18.46
C ARG A 162 -13.44 -8.76 17.64
N ARG A 163 -12.89 -8.74 16.43
CA ARG A 163 -12.91 -9.89 15.52
C ARG A 163 -11.50 -10.43 15.33
N ARG A 164 -11.31 -11.73 15.57
CA ARG A 164 -10.06 -12.41 15.21
C ARG A 164 -10.09 -12.74 13.73
N ILE A 165 -9.08 -12.28 13.00
CA ILE A 165 -8.86 -12.56 11.60
C ILE A 165 -7.89 -13.73 11.48
N ASN A 166 -8.38 -14.83 10.90
CA ASN A 166 -7.62 -16.05 10.68
C ASN A 166 -7.31 -16.30 9.20
N ALA A 167 -7.17 -15.23 8.42
CA ALA A 167 -6.84 -15.32 7.01
C ALA A 167 -5.39 -15.75 6.79
N GLY A 168 -5.12 -16.34 5.62
CA GLY A 168 -3.76 -16.53 5.13
C GLY A 168 -3.05 -15.21 4.86
N LEU A 169 -1.73 -15.26 4.67
CA LEU A 169 -0.94 -14.13 4.20
C LEU A 169 -1.06 -14.04 2.67
N TYR A 170 -1.60 -12.93 2.18
CA TYR A 170 -1.73 -12.68 0.74
C TYR A 170 -0.64 -11.73 0.23
N ILE A 171 -0.46 -11.68 -1.08
CA ILE A 171 0.34 -10.68 -1.76
C ILE A 171 -0.59 -9.86 -2.65
N ASN A 172 -0.59 -8.56 -2.44
CA ASN A 172 -1.46 -7.66 -3.15
C ASN A 172 -0.79 -7.16 -4.42
N THR A 173 -1.35 -7.58 -5.55
CA THR A 173 -0.86 -7.24 -6.90
C THR A 173 -1.76 -6.23 -7.62
N ARG A 174 -2.90 -5.82 -7.01
CA ARG A 174 -3.94 -5.07 -7.75
C ARG A 174 -4.53 -3.86 -7.03
N ARG A 175 -4.95 -3.99 -5.78
CA ARG A 175 -5.80 -2.98 -5.09
C ARG A 175 -5.04 -2.40 -3.92
N TRP A 176 -5.03 -1.10 -3.63
CA TRP A 176 -4.23 -0.57 -2.49
C TRP A 176 -2.75 -1.04 -2.51
N THR A 177 -2.17 -1.24 -3.69
CA THR A 177 -0.73 -1.40 -3.89
C THR A 177 -0.26 -0.38 -4.91
N VAL A 178 1.04 -0.17 -5.02
CA VAL A 178 1.62 1.07 -5.53
C VAL A 178 2.07 0.88 -6.97
N PRO A 179 1.56 1.69 -7.91
CA PRO A 179 2.22 1.86 -9.21
C PRO A 179 3.53 2.61 -9.00
N VAL A 180 4.62 2.01 -9.47
CA VAL A 180 5.97 2.59 -9.38
C VAL A 180 6.49 2.80 -10.79
N VAL A 181 6.78 4.05 -11.12
CA VAL A 181 7.33 4.45 -12.43
C VAL A 181 8.68 5.11 -12.25
N ASP A 182 9.45 5.15 -13.33
CA ASP A 182 10.70 5.88 -13.41
C ASP A 182 10.78 6.68 -14.72
N GLU A 183 12.00 7.11 -15.07
CA GLU A 183 12.28 7.97 -16.22
C GLU A 183 12.18 7.22 -17.57
N GLU A 184 12.00 5.89 -17.58
CA GLU A 184 11.91 5.10 -18.82
C GLU A 184 10.60 5.42 -19.58
N GLY A 185 10.74 5.93 -20.82
CA GLY A 185 9.59 6.33 -21.64
C GLY A 185 8.78 7.50 -21.07
N ALA A 186 9.34 8.23 -20.09
CA ALA A 186 8.64 9.25 -19.35
C ALA A 186 8.56 10.59 -20.10
N VAL A 187 7.45 11.31 -19.91
CA VAL A 187 7.27 12.67 -20.43
C VAL A 187 7.18 13.68 -19.27
N PRO A 188 7.61 14.93 -19.49
CA PRO A 188 7.36 16.01 -18.55
C PRO A 188 5.87 16.12 -18.21
N THR A 189 5.53 15.86 -16.94
CA THR A 189 4.17 15.90 -16.43
C THR A 189 4.08 16.91 -15.30
N ARG A 190 3.23 17.93 -15.46
CA ARG A 190 3.02 18.94 -14.43
C ARG A 190 2.37 18.30 -13.21
N VAL A 191 2.87 18.59 -12.02
CA VAL A 191 2.29 18.11 -10.77
C VAL A 191 1.65 19.27 -10.00
N VAL A 192 0.46 19.03 -9.42
CA VAL A 192 -0.34 20.08 -8.78
C VAL A 192 -0.90 19.59 -7.45
N CYS A 193 -0.53 20.27 -6.37
CA CYS A 193 -1.15 20.04 -5.08
C CYS A 193 -2.58 20.60 -5.03
N ARG A 194 -3.51 19.85 -4.43
CA ARG A 194 -4.91 20.24 -4.22
C ARG A 194 -5.21 20.65 -2.76
N GLN A 195 -4.18 20.87 -1.97
CA GLN A 195 -4.27 21.35 -0.59
C GLN A 195 -3.70 22.76 -0.50
N LEU A 196 -4.12 23.52 0.51
CA LEU A 196 -3.47 24.79 0.83
C LEU A 196 -2.11 24.53 1.52
N PRO A 197 -1.11 25.40 1.35
CA PRO A 197 0.10 25.34 2.16
C PRO A 197 -0.21 25.38 3.66
N PRO A 198 0.51 24.63 4.51
CA PRO A 198 1.68 23.78 4.21
C PRO A 198 1.32 22.29 3.95
N TYR A 199 0.05 21.95 3.72
CA TYR A 199 -0.42 20.56 3.76
C TYR A 199 -0.06 19.69 2.54
N CYS A 200 0.72 20.23 1.59
CA CYS A 200 1.18 19.52 0.39
C CYS A 200 2.37 18.58 0.62
N GLY A 201 2.94 18.57 1.82
CA GLY A 201 4.24 17.93 2.09
C GLY A 201 5.36 18.57 1.28
N ASP A 202 6.27 17.75 0.76
CA ASP A 202 7.44 18.21 -0.01
C ASP A 202 7.09 18.72 -1.41
N GLY A 203 5.86 18.45 -1.86
CA GLY A 203 5.40 18.82 -3.21
C GLY A 203 5.23 20.32 -3.43
N ALA A 204 5.25 21.16 -2.38
CA ALA A 204 5.13 22.61 -2.54
C ALA A 204 6.25 23.22 -3.40
N ARG A 205 7.38 22.53 -3.57
CA ARG A 205 8.52 22.96 -4.39
C ARG A 205 8.71 22.14 -5.67
N VAL A 206 7.80 21.22 -5.96
CA VAL A 206 7.87 20.32 -7.11
C VAL A 206 6.73 20.65 -8.06
N ASN A 207 7.07 21.22 -9.23
CA ASN A 207 6.06 21.64 -10.22
C ASN A 207 5.92 20.65 -11.38
N GLN A 208 6.92 19.79 -11.59
CA GLN A 208 6.97 18.84 -12.69
C GLN A 208 7.74 17.59 -12.28
N LEU A 209 7.32 16.43 -12.79
CA LEU A 209 8.02 15.16 -12.70
C LEU A 209 8.06 14.49 -14.08
N LEU A 210 9.04 13.62 -14.32
CA LEU A 210 9.05 12.74 -15.47
C LEU A 210 8.15 11.53 -15.16
N ILE A 211 7.06 11.37 -15.91
CA ILE A 211 6.10 10.29 -15.69
C ILE A 211 5.69 9.70 -17.05
N PRO A 212 5.68 8.37 -17.24
CA PRO A 212 5.13 7.73 -18.43
C PRO A 212 3.70 8.18 -18.72
N ALA A 213 3.38 8.41 -19.99
CA ALA A 213 2.08 8.92 -20.42
C ALA A 213 0.95 7.89 -20.25
N ASP A 214 1.29 6.61 -20.33
CA ASP A 214 0.38 5.47 -20.27
C ASP A 214 0.12 4.95 -18.84
N THR A 215 0.92 5.37 -17.87
CA THR A 215 0.80 4.92 -16.49
C THR A 215 0.10 5.96 -15.63
N SER A 216 -0.96 5.54 -14.91
CA SER A 216 -1.78 6.44 -14.10
C SER A 216 -1.91 5.95 -12.65
N PRO A 217 -2.07 6.87 -11.69
CA PRO A 217 -2.53 6.52 -10.35
C PRO A 217 -3.89 5.81 -10.39
N LEU A 218 -4.25 5.10 -9.31
CA LEU A 218 -5.55 4.45 -9.14
C LEU A 218 -6.42 5.19 -8.10
N PRO A 219 -7.25 6.18 -8.50
CA PRO A 219 -7.96 7.05 -7.57
C PRO A 219 -9.17 6.40 -6.88
N GLN A 220 -9.60 5.22 -7.35
CA GLN A 220 -10.65 4.43 -6.71
C GLN A 220 -10.20 3.84 -5.36
N TYR A 221 -8.90 3.83 -5.11
CA TYR A 221 -8.28 3.48 -3.83
C TYR A 221 -7.70 4.77 -3.21
N ASP A 222 -6.49 4.70 -2.65
CA ASP A 222 -5.83 5.85 -2.03
C ASP A 222 -5.18 6.80 -3.03
N GLY A 223 -5.14 6.43 -4.31
CA GLY A 223 -4.37 7.16 -5.32
C GLY A 223 -2.89 7.20 -4.98
N TRP A 224 -2.36 6.13 -4.38
CA TRP A 224 -0.93 5.94 -4.19
C TRP A 224 -0.22 5.87 -5.54
N PHE A 225 0.92 6.55 -5.63
CA PHE A 225 1.74 6.59 -6.82
C PHE A 225 3.17 6.96 -6.45
N THR A 226 4.16 6.20 -6.92
CA THR A 226 5.57 6.51 -6.71
C THR A 226 6.24 6.83 -8.05
N VAL A 227 6.95 7.95 -8.10
CA VAL A 227 7.81 8.34 -9.21
C VAL A 227 9.26 8.31 -8.75
N ILE A 228 10.06 7.44 -9.35
CA ILE A 228 11.50 7.30 -9.10
C ILE A 228 12.25 8.16 -10.12
N ASN A 229 13.05 9.11 -9.63
CA ASN A 229 14.05 9.81 -10.43
C ASN A 229 15.42 9.17 -10.14
N ARG A 230 15.92 8.38 -11.09
CA ARG A 230 17.19 7.65 -10.93
C ARG A 230 18.37 8.58 -11.08
N SER A 231 18.30 9.54 -11.99
CA SER A 231 19.37 10.50 -12.24
C SER A 231 19.68 11.37 -11.02
N GLU A 232 18.66 11.76 -10.26
CA GLU A 232 18.80 12.51 -8.99
C GLU A 232 18.89 11.63 -7.75
N GLY A 233 18.71 10.31 -7.89
CA GLY A 233 18.75 9.36 -6.78
C GLY A 233 17.61 9.56 -5.77
N VAL A 234 16.42 9.97 -6.22
CA VAL A 234 15.27 10.26 -5.34
C VAL A 234 13.98 9.61 -5.80
N ALA A 235 13.03 9.45 -4.88
CA ALA A 235 11.67 9.04 -5.19
C ALA A 235 10.65 10.01 -4.60
N TYR A 236 9.51 10.15 -5.28
CA TYR A 236 8.37 10.94 -4.84
C TYR A 236 7.18 10.02 -4.65
N ASP A 237 6.69 9.94 -3.42
CA ASP A 237 5.44 9.25 -3.08
C ASP A 237 4.30 10.24 -3.04
N LEU A 238 3.23 9.94 -3.76
CA LEU A 238 2.04 10.78 -3.84
C LEU A 238 0.84 10.07 -3.22
N TRP A 239 0.02 10.84 -2.50
CA TRP A 239 -1.27 10.39 -1.96
C TRP A 239 -2.42 11.18 -2.60
N ARG A 240 -3.55 10.49 -2.83
CA ARG A 240 -4.70 10.97 -3.61
C ARG A 240 -4.28 11.52 -4.98
N ALA A 241 -3.31 10.86 -5.62
CA ALA A 241 -2.86 11.23 -6.95
C ALA A 241 -3.93 10.91 -7.99
N ARG A 242 -4.07 11.77 -9.00
CA ARG A 242 -5.05 11.66 -10.09
C ARG A 242 -4.45 12.24 -11.37
N ARG A 243 -4.50 11.48 -12.46
CA ARG A 243 -4.17 12.02 -13.79
C ARG A 243 -5.34 12.82 -14.34
N GLY A 244 -5.07 14.02 -14.83
CA GLY A 244 -6.05 14.88 -15.48
C GLY A 244 -6.47 14.34 -16.85
N ARG A 245 -7.62 14.78 -17.37
CA ARG A 245 -8.19 14.31 -18.64
C ARG A 245 -7.26 14.50 -19.85
N SER A 246 -6.47 15.57 -19.86
CA SER A 246 -5.49 15.86 -20.90
C SER A 246 -4.22 15.00 -20.83
N GLY A 247 -4.08 14.15 -19.81
CA GLY A 247 -2.92 13.28 -19.62
C GLY A 247 -1.66 13.96 -19.10
N ASN A 248 -1.48 15.27 -19.32
CA ASN A 248 -0.24 16.01 -19.00
C ASN A 248 -0.16 16.58 -17.56
N VAL A 249 -1.12 16.28 -16.69
CA VAL A 249 -1.15 16.77 -15.31
C VAL A 249 -1.43 15.62 -14.34
N ILE A 250 -0.68 15.58 -13.24
CA ILE A 250 -0.96 14.76 -12.06
C ILE A 250 -1.29 15.68 -10.89
N SER A 251 -2.51 15.61 -10.38
CA SER A 251 -2.89 16.30 -9.15
C SER A 251 -2.77 15.38 -7.94
N TYR A 252 -2.42 15.89 -6.76
CA TYR A 252 -2.27 15.10 -5.53
C TYR A 252 -2.74 15.90 -4.31
N GLN A 253 -2.84 15.25 -3.14
CA GLN A 253 -3.09 15.96 -1.87
C GLN A 253 -1.89 15.96 -0.93
N PHE A 254 -1.00 14.99 -1.02
CA PHE A 254 0.26 14.99 -0.28
C PHE A 254 1.37 14.39 -1.12
N MET A 255 2.59 14.91 -0.99
CA MET A 255 3.80 14.36 -1.60
C MET A 255 4.92 14.26 -0.57
N ARG A 256 5.65 13.14 -0.59
CA ARG A 256 6.87 12.91 0.19
C ARG A 256 8.03 12.64 -0.76
N ARG A 257 9.16 13.33 -0.56
CA ARG A 257 10.42 13.03 -1.24
C ARG A 257 11.26 12.08 -0.39
N TRP A 258 11.89 11.11 -1.02
CA TRP A 258 12.79 10.13 -0.42
C TRP A 258 14.14 10.17 -1.13
N ASP A 259 15.22 10.12 -0.35
CA ASP A 259 16.56 9.85 -0.87
C ASP A 259 16.74 8.33 -1.05
N LEU A 260 17.03 7.88 -2.27
CA LEU A 260 17.23 6.47 -2.60
C LEU A 260 18.57 5.92 -2.09
N ASN A 261 19.47 6.76 -1.61
CA ASN A 261 20.68 6.34 -0.91
C ASN A 261 20.61 6.64 0.60
N GLY A 262 19.48 7.19 1.05
CA GLY A 262 19.26 7.58 2.43
C GLY A 262 18.84 6.41 3.34
N PRO A 263 18.39 6.73 4.58
CA PRO A 263 18.02 5.73 5.58
C PRO A 263 16.72 4.98 5.25
N GLY A 264 15.85 5.53 4.39
CA GLY A 264 14.56 4.92 4.05
C GLY A 264 13.48 5.02 5.13
N PHE A 265 13.65 5.97 6.06
CA PHE A 265 12.67 6.34 7.07
C PHE A 265 12.85 7.81 7.47
N GLN A 266 11.98 8.33 8.31
CA GLN A 266 11.95 9.74 8.70
C GLN A 266 11.94 9.92 10.21
N GLU A 267 12.19 11.14 10.65
CA GLU A 267 12.07 11.51 12.06
C GLU A 267 10.66 11.23 12.61
N PRO A 268 10.54 10.83 13.89
CA PRO A 268 9.26 10.65 14.58
C PRO A 268 8.26 11.80 14.36
N ASN A 269 6.97 11.44 14.35
CA ASN A 269 5.82 12.34 14.17
C ASN A 269 5.77 13.07 12.82
N THR A 270 6.39 12.48 11.80
CA THR A 270 6.38 13.00 10.43
C THR A 270 5.41 12.21 9.57
N ALA A 271 4.39 12.87 9.02
CA ALA A 271 3.43 12.25 8.11
C ALA A 271 4.05 11.93 6.73
N SER A 272 3.50 10.94 6.03
CA SER A 272 3.89 10.60 4.65
C SER A 272 2.63 10.28 3.82
N ALA A 273 2.83 9.86 2.57
CA ALA A 273 1.76 9.34 1.72
C ALA A 273 1.16 8.02 2.25
N ARG A 274 1.93 7.27 3.05
CA ARG A 274 1.50 6.08 3.81
C ARG A 274 1.18 6.45 5.26
N GLY A 275 0.15 5.81 5.85
CA GLY A 275 -0.31 6.07 7.22
C GLY A 275 0.75 5.94 8.31
N SER A 276 1.65 4.95 8.20
CA SER A 276 2.80 4.75 9.09
C SER A 276 3.94 5.76 8.92
N GLY A 277 3.87 6.63 7.92
CA GLY A 277 4.95 7.56 7.59
C GLY A 277 6.11 6.94 6.77
N LEU A 278 6.07 5.64 6.50
CA LEU A 278 7.07 4.92 5.69
C LEU A 278 6.90 5.15 4.18
N PRO A 279 7.91 4.84 3.35
CA PRO A 279 7.79 4.93 1.90
C PRO A 279 6.73 3.96 1.35
N LEU A 280 6.06 4.34 0.26
CA LEU A 280 5.08 3.51 -0.44
C LEU A 280 5.78 2.36 -1.18
N PHE A 281 6.88 2.65 -1.88
CA PHE A 281 7.61 1.71 -2.72
C PHE A 281 8.57 0.78 -1.98
N ALA A 282 8.89 1.12 -0.72
CA ALA A 282 9.81 0.31 0.07
C ALA A 282 9.16 -1.02 0.46
N GLY A 283 9.88 -2.12 0.26
CA GLY A 283 9.41 -3.45 0.62
C GLY A 283 8.35 -4.05 -0.30
N LEU A 284 8.12 -3.45 -1.47
CA LEU A 284 7.33 -4.08 -2.53
C LEU A 284 8.10 -5.28 -3.12
N VAL A 285 7.38 -6.33 -3.47
CA VAL A 285 7.90 -7.41 -4.32
C VAL A 285 8.03 -6.91 -5.75
N ASP A 286 9.21 -7.09 -6.34
CA ASP A 286 9.49 -6.69 -7.72
C ASP A 286 9.56 -7.89 -8.69
N PRO A 287 9.13 -7.74 -9.96
CA PRO A 287 9.18 -8.81 -10.94
C PRO A 287 10.57 -9.39 -11.16
N ALA A 288 11.62 -8.56 -11.15
CA ALA A 288 12.98 -9.01 -11.37
C ALA A 288 13.46 -9.94 -10.25
N GLU A 289 13.03 -9.69 -9.00
CA GLU A 289 13.36 -10.53 -7.85
C GLU A 289 12.69 -11.90 -7.93
N ILE A 290 11.43 -11.93 -8.38
CA ILE A 290 10.69 -13.18 -8.58
C ILE A 290 11.30 -14.01 -9.72
N GLN A 291 11.70 -13.36 -10.81
CA GLN A 291 12.40 -14.02 -11.91
C GLN A 291 13.77 -14.56 -11.47
N ALA A 292 14.51 -13.79 -10.67
CA ALA A 292 15.80 -14.20 -10.11
C ALA A 292 15.67 -15.25 -8.99
N GLY A 293 14.48 -15.42 -8.42
CA GLY A 293 14.24 -16.30 -7.27
C GLY A 293 14.88 -15.80 -5.97
N ARG A 294 15.17 -14.50 -5.86
CA ARG A 294 15.81 -13.90 -4.68
C ARG A 294 15.24 -12.51 -4.43
N ILE A 295 14.68 -12.32 -3.24
CA ILE A 295 14.28 -11.02 -2.70
C ILE A 295 15.27 -10.70 -1.59
N GLU A 296 16.04 -9.65 -1.78
CA GLU A 296 17.15 -9.36 -0.88
C GLU A 296 16.81 -8.29 0.13
N HIS A 297 15.55 -7.89 0.32
CA HIS A 297 15.14 -6.84 1.26
C HIS A 297 13.98 -7.20 2.18
N ALA A 298 13.74 -6.33 3.17
CA ALA A 298 12.59 -6.44 4.05
C ALA A 298 11.30 -6.20 3.28
N LEU A 299 10.28 -7.01 3.54
CA LEU A 299 9.00 -6.86 2.87
C LEU A 299 8.10 -5.87 3.63
N ALA A 300 7.28 -5.12 2.90
CA ALA A 300 6.21 -4.34 3.51
C ALA A 300 5.05 -5.27 3.84
N ILE A 301 4.59 -5.28 5.10
CA ILE A 301 3.41 -6.05 5.51
C ILE A 301 2.38 -5.14 6.19
N SER A 302 1.11 -5.36 5.89
CA SER A 302 0.00 -4.81 6.65
C SER A 302 -0.74 -5.89 7.42
N LEU A 303 -1.25 -5.50 8.59
CA LEU A 303 -1.85 -6.43 9.55
C LEU A 303 -3.32 -6.07 9.85
N PRO A 304 -4.15 -7.04 10.29
CA PRO A 304 -5.52 -6.79 10.74
C PRO A 304 -5.69 -5.74 11.84
N GLY A 305 -4.79 -5.75 12.82
CA GLY A 305 -4.85 -4.84 13.95
C GLY A 305 -3.48 -4.39 14.43
N PRO A 306 -2.67 -3.69 13.62
CA PRO A 306 -1.51 -2.97 14.16
C PRO A 306 -1.95 -2.01 15.26
N ALA A 307 -1.08 -1.75 16.23
CA ALA A 307 -1.43 -1.03 17.44
C ALA A 307 -1.98 0.36 17.11
N GLN A 308 -3.13 0.69 17.69
CA GLN A 308 -3.59 2.08 17.61
C GLN A 308 -2.66 2.98 18.42
N ARG A 309 -2.47 4.22 17.97
CA ARG A 309 -1.70 5.29 18.61
C ARG A 309 -0.21 5.02 18.86
N ASN A 310 0.27 3.78 18.79
CA ASN A 310 1.63 3.40 19.18
C ASN A 310 2.42 2.92 17.96
N TYR A 311 3.57 3.52 17.72
CA TYR A 311 4.50 3.12 16.66
C TYR A 311 5.94 3.01 17.19
N VAL A 312 6.82 2.40 16.40
CA VAL A 312 8.26 2.35 16.65
C VAL A 312 8.99 2.70 15.36
N GLN A 313 10.18 3.25 15.45
CA GLN A 313 11.02 3.46 14.26
C GLN A 313 11.31 2.09 13.58
N PRO A 314 11.31 2.00 12.23
CA PRO A 314 11.34 3.11 11.25
C PRO A 314 10.03 3.84 10.96
N ALA A 315 8.88 3.43 11.51
CA ALA A 315 7.67 4.23 11.31
C ALA A 315 7.83 5.61 11.96
N SER A 316 7.27 6.63 11.31
CA SER A 316 7.27 8.02 11.79
C SER A 316 5.87 8.52 12.15
N ALA A 317 4.84 7.78 11.77
CA ALA A 317 3.44 8.05 12.12
C ALA A 317 2.71 6.72 12.40
N ASN A 318 1.41 6.79 12.68
CA ASN A 318 0.60 5.62 12.93
C ASN A 318 -0.86 5.83 12.50
N ASP A 319 -1.45 4.86 11.82
CA ASP A 319 -2.90 4.82 11.58
C ASP A 319 -3.57 3.50 12.01
N GLY A 320 -2.84 2.65 12.75
CA GLY A 320 -3.34 1.39 13.27
C GLY A 320 -4.65 1.46 14.07
N ILE A 321 -5.37 0.34 14.07
CA ILE A 321 -6.75 0.19 14.58
C ILE A 321 -6.91 -0.95 15.61
N GLY A 322 -5.79 -1.57 16.00
CA GLY A 322 -5.76 -2.68 16.95
C GLY A 322 -5.67 -2.23 18.40
N LEU A 323 -5.40 -3.19 19.29
CA LEU A 323 -5.13 -2.92 20.71
C LEU A 323 -3.87 -2.06 20.87
N LEU A 324 -3.82 -1.23 21.92
CA LEU A 324 -2.60 -0.48 22.28
C LEU A 324 -1.39 -1.40 22.52
N THR A 325 -1.67 -2.64 22.93
CA THR A 325 -0.71 -3.71 23.20
C THR A 325 -0.54 -4.66 22.01
N SER A 326 -0.94 -4.26 20.80
CA SER A 326 -0.67 -5.01 19.56
C SER A 326 0.73 -4.69 19.01
N ILE A 327 1.09 -5.30 17.86
CA ILE A 327 2.32 -4.93 17.13
C ILE A 327 2.22 -3.47 16.67
N PRO A 328 3.15 -2.58 17.06
CA PRO A 328 3.18 -1.21 16.55
C PRO A 328 3.63 -1.18 15.08
N GLU A 329 3.12 -0.22 14.30
CA GLU A 329 3.69 0.10 13.00
C GLU A 329 5.18 0.45 13.13
N GLY A 330 5.95 0.08 12.11
CA GLY A 330 7.41 0.12 12.09
C GLY A 330 8.08 -1.09 12.76
N ALA A 331 7.37 -1.88 13.57
CA ALA A 331 7.97 -3.09 14.12
C ALA A 331 8.38 -4.06 13.01
N ARG A 332 9.50 -4.73 13.24
CA ARG A 332 10.04 -5.75 12.34
C ARG A 332 9.59 -7.13 12.82
N ILE A 333 8.93 -7.89 11.95
CA ILE A 333 8.57 -9.28 12.18
C ILE A 333 9.40 -10.19 11.27
N LYS A 334 9.73 -11.40 11.72
CA LYS A 334 10.40 -12.41 10.90
C LYS A 334 9.70 -13.74 11.03
N LEU A 335 9.79 -14.56 9.98
CA LEU A 335 9.22 -15.89 9.98
C LEU A 335 10.05 -16.82 10.88
N ARG A 336 9.39 -17.70 11.63
CA ARG A 336 10.07 -18.74 12.44
C ARG A 336 10.92 -19.64 11.54
N SER A 337 12.08 -20.06 12.02
CA SER A 337 13.01 -20.91 11.27
C SER A 337 12.38 -22.25 10.85
N SER A 338 11.48 -22.79 11.68
CA SER A 338 10.75 -24.05 11.45
C SER A 338 9.76 -24.01 10.28
N VAL A 339 9.38 -22.83 9.80
CA VAL A 339 8.40 -22.70 8.72
C VAL A 339 9.08 -22.85 7.37
N THR A 340 8.77 -23.91 6.64
CA THR A 340 9.29 -24.21 5.29
C THR A 340 8.13 -24.42 4.33
N LEU A 341 8.37 -24.40 3.01
CA LEU A 341 7.36 -24.79 2.02
C LEU A 341 6.75 -26.16 2.31
N ALA A 342 7.58 -27.12 2.74
CA ALA A 342 7.12 -28.45 3.13
C ALA A 342 6.18 -28.40 4.34
N SER A 343 6.50 -27.58 5.35
CA SER A 343 5.67 -27.42 6.57
C SER A 343 4.31 -26.77 6.33
N LEU A 344 4.11 -26.09 5.20
CA LEU A 344 2.82 -25.51 4.82
C LEU A 344 1.90 -26.56 4.22
N ASN A 345 2.46 -27.49 3.44
CA ASN A 345 1.66 -28.50 2.77
C ASN A 345 1.06 -29.50 3.77
N GLY A 346 -0.27 -29.60 3.78
CA GLY A 346 -1.02 -30.43 4.73
C GLY A 346 -1.25 -29.79 6.09
N ARG A 347 -0.86 -28.53 6.28
CA ARG A 347 -1.08 -27.80 7.54
C ARG A 347 -2.58 -27.59 7.78
N VAL A 348 -3.02 -27.83 9.00
CA VAL A 348 -4.37 -27.52 9.50
C VAL A 348 -4.28 -26.40 10.53
N ASP A 349 -5.36 -25.64 10.75
CA ASP A 349 -5.41 -24.67 11.84
C ASP A 349 -5.19 -25.38 13.18
N ALA A 350 -4.28 -24.88 14.00
CA ALA A 350 -3.93 -25.48 15.29
C ALA A 350 -5.11 -25.53 16.29
N ARG A 351 -6.17 -24.74 16.07
CA ARG A 351 -7.39 -24.77 16.90
C ARG A 351 -8.38 -25.84 16.47
N CYS A 352 -8.09 -26.61 15.44
CA CYS A 352 -8.95 -27.71 15.03
C CYS A 352 -9.08 -28.82 16.09
N ASP A 353 -8.18 -28.86 17.06
CA ASP A 353 -8.29 -29.76 18.22
C ASP A 353 -9.33 -29.28 19.26
N ASP A 354 -9.68 -27.98 19.26
CA ASP A 354 -10.75 -27.43 20.09
C ASP A 354 -12.11 -27.75 19.45
N PRO A 355 -13.00 -28.53 20.09
CA PRO A 355 -14.28 -28.94 19.50
C PRO A 355 -15.24 -27.78 19.22
N ASP A 356 -15.08 -26.64 19.91
CA ASP A 356 -15.95 -25.47 19.77
C ASP A 356 -15.40 -24.46 18.75
N PHE A 357 -14.15 -24.63 18.28
CA PHE A 357 -13.55 -23.73 17.31
C PHE A 357 -14.34 -23.68 16.00
N GLY A 358 -14.68 -22.45 15.59
CA GLY A 358 -15.32 -22.16 14.31
C GLY A 358 -16.78 -22.61 14.24
N ILE A 359 -17.39 -22.92 15.38
CA ILE A 359 -18.82 -23.19 15.51
C ILE A 359 -19.51 -21.89 15.93
N THR A 360 -20.44 -21.42 15.11
CA THR A 360 -21.33 -20.30 15.48
C THR A 360 -22.77 -20.80 15.51
N ARG A 361 -23.64 -20.10 16.24
CA ARG A 361 -25.06 -20.44 16.34
C ARG A 361 -25.86 -19.40 15.55
N SER A 362 -26.68 -19.88 14.62
CA SER A 362 -27.63 -19.07 13.86
C SER A 362 -28.81 -18.66 14.75
N ASP A 363 -29.58 -17.65 14.32
CA ASP A 363 -30.74 -17.13 15.05
C ASP A 363 -31.84 -18.20 15.27
N ASP A 364 -31.92 -19.21 14.40
CA ASP A 364 -32.84 -20.36 14.52
C ASP A 364 -32.33 -21.47 15.45
N GLY A 365 -31.19 -21.26 16.12
CA GLY A 365 -30.58 -22.23 17.02
C GLY A 365 -29.72 -23.29 16.34
N THR A 366 -29.61 -23.28 15.00
CA THR A 366 -28.73 -24.20 14.26
C THR A 366 -27.26 -23.85 14.45
N LEU A 367 -26.38 -24.86 14.39
CA LEU A 367 -24.93 -24.68 14.49
C LEU A 367 -24.32 -24.54 13.09
N ASP A 368 -23.77 -23.37 12.76
CA ASP A 368 -22.93 -23.19 11.59
C ASP A 368 -21.49 -23.64 11.89
N ARG A 369 -21.06 -24.66 11.15
CA ARG A 369 -19.70 -25.25 11.22
C ARG A 369 -18.86 -24.93 9.98
N SER A 370 -19.32 -24.05 9.10
CA SER A 370 -18.66 -23.70 7.84
C SER A 370 -17.24 -23.17 8.06
N VAL A 371 -17.08 -22.30 9.07
CA VAL A 371 -15.78 -21.73 9.46
C VAL A 371 -14.84 -22.85 9.92
N ARG A 372 -15.31 -23.76 10.79
CA ARG A 372 -14.52 -24.92 11.22
C ARG A 372 -14.11 -25.80 10.05
N ARG A 373 -15.06 -26.20 9.19
CA ARG A 373 -14.78 -27.09 8.04
C ARG A 373 -13.73 -26.50 7.10
N SER A 374 -13.83 -25.20 6.79
CA SER A 374 -12.85 -24.53 5.95
C SER A 374 -11.48 -24.41 6.64
N ALA A 375 -11.42 -24.00 7.91
CA ALA A 375 -10.18 -23.82 8.65
C ALA A 375 -9.44 -25.14 8.95
N CYS A 376 -10.18 -26.25 9.08
CA CYS A 376 -9.63 -27.57 9.38
C CYS A 376 -9.36 -28.43 8.13
N THR A 377 -9.52 -27.86 6.94
CA THR A 377 -9.09 -28.51 5.71
C THR A 377 -7.56 -28.36 5.57
N PRO A 378 -6.80 -29.45 5.35
CA PRO A 378 -5.36 -29.37 5.16
C PRO A 378 -5.00 -28.47 3.98
N TYR A 379 -4.12 -27.48 4.21
CA TYR A 379 -3.68 -26.58 3.16
C TYR A 379 -2.98 -27.34 2.04
N ARG A 380 -3.38 -27.08 0.81
CA ARG A 380 -2.70 -27.53 -0.40
C ARG A 380 -2.38 -26.32 -1.24
N PHE A 381 -1.16 -26.27 -1.78
CA PHE A 381 -0.82 -25.24 -2.75
C PHE A 381 -1.77 -25.33 -3.94
N PRO A 382 -2.38 -24.22 -4.35
CA PRO A 382 -3.18 -24.16 -5.56
C PRO A 382 -2.41 -24.68 -6.78
N GLY A 383 -3.14 -25.22 -7.76
CA GLY A 383 -2.54 -25.59 -9.04
C GLY A 383 -1.88 -24.37 -9.70
N ARG A 384 -0.73 -24.58 -10.34
CA ARG A 384 0.06 -23.50 -10.99
C ARG A 384 0.51 -22.39 -10.03
N THR A 385 0.75 -22.71 -8.75
CA THR A 385 1.49 -21.81 -7.85
C THR A 385 2.97 -21.81 -8.22
N ASN A 386 3.55 -20.62 -8.35
CA ASN A 386 4.99 -20.43 -8.51
C ASN A 386 5.70 -20.71 -7.17
N ARG A 387 6.21 -21.93 -6.99
CA ARG A 387 6.92 -22.32 -5.77
C ARG A 387 8.29 -21.68 -5.65
N LYS A 388 8.93 -21.28 -6.75
CA LYS A 388 10.16 -20.46 -6.71
C LYS A 388 9.88 -19.10 -6.07
N ALA A 389 8.77 -18.45 -6.43
CA ALA A 389 8.35 -17.21 -5.79
C ALA A 389 8.05 -17.42 -4.30
N ALA A 390 7.29 -18.46 -3.96
CA ALA A 390 6.98 -18.79 -2.57
C ALA A 390 8.24 -19.04 -1.72
N ASP A 391 9.23 -19.74 -2.29
CA ASP A 391 10.52 -19.98 -1.64
C ASP A 391 11.32 -18.69 -1.42
N ALA A 392 11.40 -17.83 -2.44
CA ALA A 392 12.08 -16.54 -2.36
C ALA A 392 11.44 -15.63 -1.28
N LEU A 393 10.11 -15.60 -1.21
CA LEU A 393 9.36 -14.86 -0.19
C LEU A 393 9.60 -15.41 1.21
N ILE A 394 9.51 -16.73 1.41
CA ILE A 394 9.79 -17.37 2.71
C ILE A 394 11.23 -17.08 3.14
N THR A 395 12.19 -17.17 2.21
CA THR A 395 13.60 -16.87 2.46
C THR A 395 13.79 -15.41 2.88
N ALA A 396 13.16 -14.46 2.18
CA ALA A 396 13.21 -13.05 2.55
C ALA A 396 12.57 -12.77 3.91
N LEU A 397 11.41 -13.38 4.21
CA LEU A 397 10.71 -13.22 5.49
C LEU A 397 11.48 -13.82 6.67
N LYS A 398 12.35 -14.82 6.45
CA LYS A 398 13.28 -15.31 7.47
C LYS A 398 14.50 -14.41 7.62
N ARG A 399 15.13 -14.09 6.48
CA ARG A 399 16.43 -13.40 6.44
C ARG A 399 16.32 -11.92 6.78
N TYR A 400 15.46 -11.23 6.05
CA TYR A 400 15.23 -9.80 6.21
C TYR A 400 14.00 -9.54 7.07
N GLY A 401 12.97 -10.38 7.05
CA GLY A 401 11.71 -10.11 7.75
C GLY A 401 10.80 -9.14 6.99
N ALA A 402 9.74 -8.69 7.64
CA ALA A 402 8.81 -7.70 7.13
C ALA A 402 8.62 -6.56 8.14
N ILE A 403 8.51 -5.32 7.65
CA ILE A 403 8.16 -4.16 8.46
C ILE A 403 6.65 -3.99 8.42
N VAL A 404 6.03 -3.82 9.58
CA VAL A 404 4.60 -3.48 9.66
C VAL A 404 4.40 -2.05 9.20
N VAL A 405 3.81 -1.87 8.03
CA VAL A 405 3.69 -0.56 7.37
C VAL A 405 2.29 0.01 7.33
N ASP A 406 1.28 -0.81 7.58
CA ASP A 406 -0.12 -0.41 7.39
C ASP A 406 -1.08 -1.37 8.09
N ARG A 407 -2.36 -1.04 8.02
CA ARG A 407 -3.47 -1.91 8.40
C ARG A 407 -4.19 -2.46 7.17
N SER A 408 -4.72 -3.67 7.28
CA SER A 408 -5.51 -4.29 6.20
C SER A 408 -6.48 -5.31 6.77
N ARG A 409 -7.60 -5.59 6.08
CA ARG A 409 -8.59 -6.57 6.56
C ARG A 409 -8.00 -7.96 6.78
N VAL A 410 -7.05 -8.36 5.94
CA VAL A 410 -6.29 -9.62 6.04
C VAL A 410 -4.79 -9.33 6.00
N PRO A 411 -3.93 -10.16 6.60
CA PRO A 411 -2.47 -9.97 6.52
C PRO A 411 -2.01 -9.95 5.07
N THR A 412 -1.26 -8.92 4.67
CA THR A 412 -1.00 -8.67 3.26
C THR A 412 0.41 -8.11 3.03
N LEU A 413 1.15 -8.72 2.10
CA LEU A 413 2.35 -8.15 1.48
C LEU A 413 1.99 -7.35 0.23
N TYR A 414 2.89 -6.52 -0.26
CA TYR A 414 2.65 -5.67 -1.42
C TYR A 414 3.58 -6.03 -2.58
N ALA A 415 3.06 -6.08 -3.79
CA ALA A 415 3.83 -6.20 -5.02
C ALA A 415 3.63 -4.96 -5.89
N LYS A 416 4.61 -4.63 -6.74
CA LYS A 416 4.51 -3.53 -7.71
C LYS A 416 3.22 -3.65 -8.53
N GLN A 417 2.39 -2.61 -8.56
CA GLN A 417 1.06 -2.69 -9.15
C GLN A 417 1.09 -2.73 -10.69
N ASN A 418 1.90 -1.87 -11.30
CA ASN A 418 1.93 -1.63 -12.75
C ASN A 418 2.79 -2.66 -13.50
N TYR A 419 2.68 -3.93 -13.11
CA TYR A 419 3.30 -5.05 -13.79
C TYR A 419 2.26 -6.14 -14.05
N ASP A 420 2.36 -6.79 -15.21
CA ASP A 420 1.51 -7.92 -15.54
C ASP A 420 2.03 -9.21 -14.88
N TRP A 421 1.56 -9.46 -13.66
CA TRP A 421 1.91 -10.66 -12.90
C TRP A 421 1.36 -11.97 -13.49
N THR A 422 0.47 -11.89 -14.49
CA THR A 422 -0.06 -13.07 -15.18
C THR A 422 0.89 -13.61 -16.24
N GLN A 423 1.94 -12.86 -16.58
CA GLN A 423 2.99 -13.29 -17.48
C GLN A 423 3.57 -14.64 -17.03
N PRO A 424 3.84 -15.56 -17.98
CA PRO A 424 4.31 -16.89 -17.67
C PRO A 424 5.76 -16.85 -17.17
N LEU A 425 6.04 -17.68 -16.18
CA LEU A 425 7.38 -17.93 -15.66
C LEU A 425 8.24 -18.55 -16.76
N ARG A 426 9.40 -17.94 -17.01
CA ARG A 426 10.37 -18.37 -18.02
C ARG A 426 11.77 -18.46 -17.43
N ASP A 427 12.61 -19.26 -18.07
CA ASP A 427 14.05 -19.22 -17.82
C ASP A 427 14.73 -18.08 -18.62
N PRO A 428 16.04 -17.81 -18.41
CA PRO A 428 16.76 -16.78 -19.15
C PRO A 428 16.79 -16.97 -20.67
N GLN A 429 16.51 -18.19 -21.17
CA GLN A 429 16.41 -18.49 -22.60
C GLN A 429 14.97 -18.35 -23.13
N GLY A 430 14.03 -17.87 -22.30
CA GLY A 430 12.63 -17.65 -22.68
C GLY A 430 11.75 -18.90 -22.69
N ARG A 431 12.25 -20.06 -22.23
CA ARG A 431 11.48 -21.31 -22.19
C ARG A 431 10.52 -21.30 -21.01
N LEU A 432 9.30 -21.80 -21.21
CA LEU A 432 8.26 -21.86 -20.18
C LEU A 432 8.62 -22.83 -19.06
N LEU A 433 8.37 -22.41 -17.81
CA LEU A 433 8.63 -23.19 -16.61
C LEU A 433 7.34 -23.64 -15.92
N ASP A 434 7.39 -24.82 -15.29
CA ASP A 434 6.40 -25.29 -14.33
C ASP A 434 6.50 -24.53 -13.00
N GLY A 435 5.59 -24.80 -12.07
CA GLY A 435 5.58 -24.14 -10.75
C GLY A 435 6.77 -24.48 -9.86
N ASN A 436 7.57 -25.50 -10.19
CA ASN A 436 8.83 -25.80 -9.52
C ASN A 436 10.03 -25.14 -10.20
N GLY A 437 9.81 -24.41 -11.29
CA GLY A 437 10.85 -23.79 -12.10
C GLY A 437 11.60 -24.75 -13.02
N ARG A 438 11.00 -25.90 -13.38
CA ARG A 438 11.51 -26.85 -14.37
C ARG A 438 10.94 -26.53 -15.76
N VAL A 439 11.74 -26.70 -16.81
CA VAL A 439 11.29 -26.47 -18.19
C VAL A 439 10.16 -27.42 -18.55
N LEU A 440 9.08 -26.88 -19.13
CA LEU A 440 7.96 -27.69 -19.60
C LEU A 440 8.38 -28.57 -20.79
N THR A 441 8.01 -29.85 -20.74
CA THR A 441 8.28 -30.81 -21.82
C THR A 441 7.39 -30.54 -23.04
N ARG A 442 7.78 -31.08 -24.20
CA ARG A 442 6.97 -30.94 -25.42
C ARG A 442 5.56 -31.53 -25.27
N SER A 443 5.43 -32.64 -24.54
CA SER A 443 4.13 -33.25 -24.24
C SER A 443 3.25 -32.37 -23.36
N GLN A 444 3.82 -31.70 -22.36
CA GLN A 444 3.10 -30.77 -21.50
C GLN A 444 2.61 -29.53 -22.28
N LEU A 445 3.44 -29.00 -23.18
CA LEU A 445 3.07 -27.87 -24.04
C LEU A 445 1.97 -28.22 -25.06
N ASN A 446 1.89 -29.49 -25.47
CA ASN A 446 0.89 -29.97 -26.43
C ASN A 446 -0.44 -30.37 -25.76
N ALA A 447 -0.50 -30.44 -24.43
CA ALA A 447 -1.74 -30.71 -23.72
C ALA A 447 -2.71 -29.51 -23.88
N ALA A 448 -4.00 -29.78 -24.07
CA ALA A 448 -4.99 -28.73 -24.27
C ALA A 448 -5.11 -27.81 -23.02
N GLY A 449 -4.80 -26.53 -23.19
CA GLY A 449 -4.95 -25.49 -22.17
C GLY A 449 -3.64 -24.75 -21.84
N ASP A 450 -3.77 -23.63 -21.12
CA ASP A 450 -2.61 -22.88 -20.63
C ASP A 450 -1.98 -23.59 -19.42
N VAL A 451 -0.85 -24.26 -19.68
CA VAL A 451 -0.03 -24.98 -18.70
C VAL A 451 1.02 -24.10 -18.02
N SER A 452 1.19 -22.85 -18.45
CA SER A 452 2.27 -21.98 -17.95
C SER A 452 2.04 -21.60 -16.49
N THR A 453 3.07 -21.48 -15.67
CA THR A 453 2.88 -20.95 -14.31
C THR A 453 3.01 -19.43 -14.34
N PRO A 454 2.03 -18.63 -13.88
CA PRO A 454 2.18 -17.18 -13.80
C PRO A 454 3.29 -16.79 -12.80
N LEU A 455 3.87 -15.59 -12.95
CA LEU A 455 4.90 -15.09 -12.05
C LEU A 455 4.40 -14.96 -10.61
N LEU A 456 3.25 -14.29 -10.41
CA LEU A 456 2.55 -14.20 -9.12
C LEU A 456 1.03 -14.17 -9.31
N ARG A 457 0.30 -14.81 -8.40
CA ARG A 457 -1.16 -14.82 -8.33
C ARG A 457 -1.70 -14.11 -7.10
N GLY A 458 -0.85 -13.89 -6.10
CA GLY A 458 -1.22 -13.25 -4.84
C GLY A 458 -1.44 -14.22 -3.68
N ASN A 459 -1.31 -15.52 -3.92
CA ASN A 459 -1.59 -16.58 -2.94
C ASN A 459 -0.45 -17.61 -2.81
N GLU A 460 0.74 -17.28 -3.32
CA GLU A 460 1.95 -18.11 -3.23
C GLU A 460 2.29 -18.53 -1.79
N ILE A 461 1.91 -17.70 -0.82
CA ILE A 461 2.20 -17.86 0.60
C ILE A 461 0.93 -17.83 1.46
N GLU A 462 -0.25 -18.09 0.89
CA GLU A 462 -1.55 -18.08 1.59
C GLU A 462 -1.60 -19.06 2.78
N GLY A 463 -0.79 -20.13 2.73
CA GLY A 463 -0.63 -21.06 3.85
C GLY A 463 0.03 -20.47 5.09
N LEU A 464 0.70 -19.31 4.99
CA LEU A 464 1.28 -18.60 6.13
C LEU A 464 0.21 -17.86 6.93
N LYS A 465 0.37 -17.82 8.24
CA LYS A 465 -0.44 -17.06 9.20
C LYS A 465 0.44 -16.07 9.95
N VAL A 466 -0.16 -15.03 10.53
CA VAL A 466 0.58 -14.09 11.39
C VAL A 466 1.22 -14.81 12.58
N SER A 467 0.62 -15.90 13.07
CA SER A 467 1.18 -16.74 14.14
C SER A 467 2.50 -17.45 13.78
N ASP A 468 2.83 -17.56 12.49
CA ASP A 468 4.10 -18.12 12.02
C ASP A 468 5.29 -17.15 12.21
N PHE A 469 5.00 -15.90 12.58
CA PHE A 469 5.99 -14.86 12.77
C PHE A 469 6.37 -14.66 14.24
N GLU A 470 7.50 -14.00 14.41
CA GLU A 470 7.99 -13.47 15.68
C GLU A 470 8.38 -12.01 15.48
N VAL A 471 8.15 -11.19 16.51
CA VAL A 471 8.57 -9.80 16.49
C VAL A 471 10.03 -9.71 16.91
N VAL A 472 10.87 -9.14 16.04
CA VAL A 472 12.26 -8.82 16.34
C VAL A 472 12.29 -7.80 17.48
N GLN A 473 13.27 -7.93 18.39
CA GLN A 473 13.40 -7.09 19.57
C GLN A 473 13.33 -5.59 19.22
N VAL A 474 12.40 -4.88 19.84
CA VAL A 474 12.31 -3.42 19.72
C VAL A 474 13.28 -2.79 20.71
N ARG A 475 14.30 -2.10 20.19
CA ARG A 475 15.39 -1.48 20.99
C ARG A 475 15.17 0.00 21.31
N GLY A 476 14.17 0.63 20.70
CA GLY A 476 13.84 2.04 20.89
C GLY A 476 12.56 2.27 21.70
N PRO A 477 12.22 3.54 21.98
CA PRO A 477 10.95 3.87 22.64
C PRO A 477 9.76 3.50 21.74
N ILE A 478 8.66 3.11 22.38
CA ILE A 478 7.35 3.07 21.73
C ILE A 478 6.80 4.50 21.78
N LEU A 479 6.58 5.07 20.60
CA LEU A 479 6.17 6.45 20.39
C LEU A 479 4.66 6.56 20.19
N LYS A 480 4.09 7.74 20.43
CA LYS A 480 2.65 8.00 20.28
C LYS A 480 2.37 8.94 19.11
N PHE A 481 1.35 8.61 18.30
CA PHE A 481 0.89 9.45 17.19
C PHE A 481 -0.62 9.74 17.25
N PRO A 482 -1.05 11.01 17.10
CA PRO A 482 -0.20 12.20 17.16
C PRO A 482 0.45 12.33 18.55
N ALA A 483 1.59 13.02 18.66
CA ALA A 483 2.30 13.15 19.92
C ALA A 483 1.39 13.72 21.01
N LEU A 484 1.43 13.22 22.24
CA LEU A 484 0.51 13.68 23.32
C LEU A 484 0.61 15.19 23.59
N ASN A 485 1.75 15.81 23.26
CA ASN A 485 2.02 17.23 23.45
C ASN A 485 1.56 18.10 22.26
N SER A 486 1.03 17.48 21.20
CA SER A 486 0.48 18.20 20.03
C SER A 486 -0.95 18.69 20.25
N VAL A 487 -1.53 18.44 21.44
CA VAL A 487 -2.69 19.17 21.97
C VAL A 487 -2.22 20.34 22.83
N THR A 488 -1.39 21.21 22.27
CA THR A 488 -1.13 22.53 22.88
C THR A 488 -1.08 23.58 21.77
N ALA A 489 -1.94 24.59 21.93
CA ALA A 489 -2.12 25.77 21.07
C ALA A 489 -2.85 25.57 19.71
N GLN A 490 -4.16 25.30 19.75
CA GLN A 490 -5.10 25.87 18.77
C GLN A 490 -6.57 25.92 19.27
N GLY A 491 -6.78 25.84 20.58
CA GLY A 491 -8.05 26.24 21.21
C GLY A 491 -7.89 27.64 21.79
N GLN A 492 -8.16 28.68 21.00
CA GLN A 492 -8.52 29.96 21.60
C GLN A 492 -9.81 29.73 22.38
N THR A 493 -9.69 29.61 23.70
CA THR A 493 -10.82 29.80 24.61
C THR A 493 -11.26 31.24 24.47
N ARG A 494 -12.24 31.49 23.59
CA ARG A 494 -13.03 32.71 23.64
C ARG A 494 -13.97 32.57 24.83
N THR A 495 -13.62 33.22 25.93
CA THR A 495 -14.54 33.45 27.05
C THR A 495 -15.77 34.19 26.53
N PRO A 496 -16.99 33.65 26.66
CA PRO A 496 -18.20 34.42 26.40
C PRO A 496 -18.58 35.11 27.70
N ASN A 497 -18.16 36.37 27.87
CA ASN A 497 -18.90 37.42 28.59
C ASN A 497 -18.01 38.65 28.79
N ALA A 498 -18.13 39.61 27.88
CA ALA A 498 -17.95 41.01 28.19
C ALA A 498 -18.92 41.78 27.29
N GLN A 499 -20.09 42.11 27.83
CA GLN A 499 -20.94 43.15 27.27
C GLN A 499 -20.17 44.46 27.35
N THR A 500 -19.70 44.97 26.22
CA THR A 500 -19.29 46.38 26.12
C THR A 500 -20.52 47.18 25.73
N SER A 501 -21.12 47.84 26.73
CA SER A 501 -22.02 48.96 26.53
C SER A 501 -21.25 50.12 25.90
N THR A 502 -21.78 50.64 24.80
CA THR A 502 -21.40 51.94 24.22
C THR A 502 -21.92 53.09 25.10
N PRO A 503 -21.08 54.04 25.52
CA PRO A 503 -21.53 55.36 25.94
C PRO A 503 -21.63 56.28 24.72
N GLY A 504 -22.79 56.94 24.58
CA GLY A 504 -23.00 57.99 23.59
C GLY A 504 -22.25 59.28 23.92
N VAL A 505 -22.02 60.06 22.88
CA VAL A 505 -21.63 61.48 22.87
C VAL A 505 -22.73 62.34 23.53
N PRO A 506 -22.46 63.50 24.16
CA PRO A 506 -21.18 64.14 24.54
C PRO A 506 -20.85 64.08 26.04
#